data_AF-A0A843JVK3-F1
#
_entry.id   AF-A0A843JVK3-F1
#
_cell.length_a   1.000
_cell.length_b   1.000
_cell.length_c   1.000
_cell.angle_alpha   90.00
_cell.angle_beta   90.00
_cell.angle_gamma   90.00
#
_symmetry.space_group_name_H-M   'P 1'
#
loop_
_entity.id
_entity.type
_entity.pdbx_description
1 polymer ?
#
loop_
_entity_poly.entity_id
_entity_poly.type
_entity_poly.pdbx_seq_one_letter_code
_entity_poly.pdbx_strand_id
1 'polypeptide(L)'
;MNKQIIIASDRSVDDLNSIENRLLTRFSGGLTANISTPDYELRVGIIKSKLKYKEAANDIPDDVIEYIANNFEANMRELEGAITRVFAYSSMMCQEK
;
A
#
# COMPACT_ATOMS: atom_id res chain seq x y z
N MET A 1 13.57 -22.28 -21.27
CA MET A 1 13.64 -21.24 -20.23
C MET A 1 12.36 -20.42 -20.30
N ASN A 2 11.45 -20.56 -19.33
CA ASN A 2 10.30 -19.66 -19.15
C ASN A 2 10.65 -18.69 -18.02
N LYS A 3 11.14 -17.49 -18.36
CA LYS A 3 11.34 -16.45 -17.35
C LYS A 3 10.02 -15.71 -17.14
N GLN A 4 9.57 -15.64 -15.90
CA GLN A 4 8.41 -14.83 -15.53
C GLN A 4 8.80 -13.35 -15.56
N ILE A 5 7.92 -12.51 -16.13
CA ILE A 5 8.10 -11.06 -16.20
C ILE A 5 6.90 -10.42 -15.49
N ILE A 6 7.17 -9.51 -14.56
CA ILE A 6 6.18 -8.70 -13.87
C ILE A 6 6.51 -7.24 -14.15
N ILE A 7 5.51 -6.48 -14.60
CA ILE A 7 5.64 -5.06 -14.96
C ILE A 7 4.56 -4.31 -14.20
N ALA A 8 4.92 -3.16 -13.63
CA ALA A 8 3.98 -2.23 -13.02
C ALA A 8 4.04 -0.89 -13.77
N SER A 9 2.89 -0.24 -13.91
CA SER A 9 2.72 1.04 -14.58
C SER A 9 1.73 1.88 -13.78
N ASP A 10 1.93 3.20 -13.76
CA ASP A 10 0.99 4.17 -13.19
C ASP A 10 -0.23 4.41 -14.11
N ARG A 11 -0.14 3.95 -15.36
CA ARG A 11 -1.16 4.09 -16.39
C ARG A 11 -1.56 2.74 -16.98
N SER A 12 -2.78 2.67 -17.50
CA SER A 12 -3.26 1.50 -18.23
C SER A 12 -2.43 1.25 -19.49
N VAL A 13 -2.45 0.02 -20.03
CA VAL A 13 -1.71 -0.31 -21.26
C VAL A 13 -2.13 0.57 -22.43
N ASP A 14 -3.41 0.93 -22.51
CA ASP A 14 -3.96 1.75 -23.58
C ASP A 14 -3.49 3.21 -23.51
N ASP A 15 -3.07 3.70 -22.34
CA ASP A 15 -2.61 5.07 -22.11
C ASP A 15 -1.09 5.26 -22.36
N LEU A 16 -0.37 4.19 -22.70
CA LEU A 16 1.09 4.18 -22.90
C LEU A 16 1.49 4.63 -24.32
N ASN A 17 1.17 5.87 -24.66
CA ASN A 17 1.36 6.45 -26.01
C ASN A 17 2.81 6.51 -26.52
N SER A 18 3.81 6.43 -25.63
CA SER A 18 5.24 6.53 -25.98
C SER A 18 5.93 5.17 -26.19
N ILE A 19 5.20 4.06 -26.08
CA ILE A 19 5.73 2.69 -26.19
C ILE A 19 5.44 2.11 -27.58
N GLU A 20 6.38 1.35 -28.13
CA GLU A 20 6.20 0.64 -29.40
C GLU A 20 5.00 -0.32 -29.35
N ASN A 21 4.19 -0.34 -30.43
CA ASN A 21 3.01 -1.20 -30.55
C ASN A 21 3.27 -2.68 -30.22
N ARG A 22 4.43 -3.24 -30.59
CA ARG A 22 4.78 -4.64 -30.30
C ARG A 22 4.89 -4.96 -28.80
N LEU A 23 5.20 -3.95 -27.98
CA LEU A 23 5.29 -4.10 -26.52
C LEU A 23 3.89 -3.99 -25.91
N LEU A 24 3.07 -3.06 -26.40
CA LEU A 24 1.66 -2.95 -26.00
C LEU A 24 0.92 -4.29 -26.21
N THR A 25 1.05 -4.91 -27.39
CA THR A 25 0.45 -6.23 -27.66
C THR A 25 0.95 -7.31 -26.70
N ARG A 26 2.22 -7.27 -26.28
CA ARG A 26 2.77 -8.23 -25.31
C ARG A 26 2.23 -8.02 -23.91
N PHE A 27 2.02 -6.77 -23.49
CA PHE A 27 1.45 -6.45 -22.19
C PHE A 27 -0.02 -6.87 -22.11
N SER A 28 -0.81 -6.59 -23.17
CA SER A 28 -2.22 -7.01 -23.25
C SER A 28 -2.40 -8.53 -23.41
N GLY A 29 -1.40 -9.23 -23.96
CA GLY A 29 -1.42 -10.70 -24.08
C GLY A 29 -1.11 -11.45 -22.78
N GLY A 30 -0.74 -10.75 -21.71
CA GLY A 30 -0.49 -11.31 -20.37
C GLY A 30 -1.68 -11.16 -19.42
N LEU A 31 -1.43 -11.41 -18.13
CA LEU A 31 -2.40 -11.12 -17.07
C LEU A 31 -2.30 -9.63 -16.67
N THR A 32 -3.38 -8.89 -16.85
CA THR A 32 -3.51 -7.50 -16.41
C THR A 32 -4.35 -7.41 -15.14
N ALA A 33 -3.85 -6.69 -14.14
CA ALA A 33 -4.58 -6.40 -12.90
C ALA A 33 -4.53 -4.91 -12.60
N ASN A 34 -5.70 -4.32 -12.35
CA ASN A 34 -5.81 -2.92 -11.96
C ASN A 34 -5.71 -2.79 -10.44
N ILE A 35 -4.97 -1.79 -9.98
CA ILE A 35 -4.85 -1.45 -8.56
C ILE A 35 -5.62 -0.14 -8.35
N SER A 36 -6.72 -0.21 -7.62
CA SER A 36 -7.51 0.95 -7.22
C SER A 36 -7.18 1.40 -5.80
N THR A 37 -7.59 2.62 -5.46
CA THR A 37 -7.54 3.12 -4.09
C THR A 37 -8.35 2.20 -3.17
N PRO A 38 -7.82 1.81 -2.00
CA PRO A 38 -8.54 0.95 -1.05
C PRO A 38 -9.73 1.70 -0.42
N ASP A 39 -10.83 0.99 -0.21
CA ASP A 39 -11.93 1.46 0.62
C ASP A 39 -11.54 1.51 2.11
N TYR A 40 -12.44 2.05 2.93
CA TYR A 40 -12.18 2.20 4.37
C TYR A 40 -11.84 0.87 5.04
N GLU A 41 -12.61 -0.18 4.78
CA GLU A 41 -12.43 -1.50 5.38
C GLU A 41 -11.06 -2.09 5.03
N LEU A 42 -10.66 -1.98 3.76
CA LEU A 42 -9.36 -2.42 3.29
C LEU A 42 -8.22 -1.58 3.88
N ARG A 43 -8.40 -0.27 4.04
CA ARG A 43 -7.42 0.60 4.73
C ARG A 43 -7.20 0.14 6.18
N VAL A 44 -8.27 -0.12 6.93
CA VAL A 44 -8.19 -0.67 8.30
C VAL A 44 -7.46 -2.01 8.29
N GLY A 45 -7.80 -2.90 7.36
CA GLY A 45 -7.14 -4.20 7.21
C GLY A 45 -5.64 -4.09 6.93
N ILE A 46 -5.23 -3.15 6.06
CA ILE A 46 -3.84 -2.88 5.75
C ILE A 46 -3.09 -2.36 6.98
N ILE A 47 -3.68 -1.41 7.74
CA ILE A 47 -3.08 -0.90 8.98
C ILE A 47 -2.86 -2.05 9.95
N LYS A 48 -3.90 -2.84 10.26
CA LYS A 48 -3.81 -3.97 11.19
C LYS A 48 -2.77 -5.01 10.74
N SER A 49 -2.70 -5.30 9.45
CA SER A 49 -1.70 -6.22 8.88
C SER A 49 -0.26 -5.70 9.07
N LYS A 50 -0.03 -4.40 8.80
CA LYS A 50 1.28 -3.77 9.00
C LYS A 50 1.68 -3.70 10.48
N LEU A 51 0.73 -3.46 11.39
CA LEU A 51 1.00 -3.46 12.83
C LEU A 51 1.34 -4.85 13.36
N LYS A 52 0.68 -5.90 12.86
CA LYS A 52 1.01 -7.29 13.19
C LYS A 52 2.43 -7.64 12.78
N TYR A 53 2.86 -7.22 11.59
CA TYR A 53 4.23 -7.45 11.11
C TYR A 53 5.30 -6.80 12.02
N LYS A 54 4.96 -5.71 12.71
CA LYS A 54 5.86 -5.01 13.63
C LYS A 54 5.72 -5.42 15.10
N GLU A 55 4.97 -6.49 15.39
CA GLU A 55 4.63 -6.95 16.75
C GLU A 55 3.93 -5.90 17.63
N ALA A 56 3.43 -4.82 17.03
CA ALA A 56 2.87 -3.64 17.72
C ALA A 56 1.33 -3.60 17.68
N ALA A 57 0.69 -4.64 17.12
CA ALA A 57 -0.76 -4.66 16.91
C ALA A 57 -1.57 -4.56 18.20
N ASN A 58 -1.00 -4.97 19.34
CA ASN A 58 -1.68 -4.93 20.63
C ASN A 58 -1.42 -3.62 21.40
N ASP A 59 -0.46 -2.81 20.95
CA ASP A 59 -0.06 -1.57 21.62
C ASP A 59 -0.78 -0.33 21.08
N ILE A 60 -1.45 -0.46 19.93
CA ILE A 60 -2.16 0.64 19.29
C ILE A 60 -3.67 0.45 19.45
N PRO A 61 -4.36 1.35 20.16
CA PRO A 61 -5.80 1.36 20.28
C PRO A 61 -6.54 1.40 18.93
N ASP A 62 -7.71 0.76 18.86
CA ASP A 62 -8.52 0.69 17.64
C ASP A 62 -9.00 2.08 17.17
N ASP A 63 -9.28 3.02 18.07
CA ASP A 63 -9.66 4.40 17.74
C ASP A 63 -8.56 5.16 17.00
N VAL A 64 -7.28 4.90 17.32
CA VAL A 64 -6.13 5.42 16.58
C VAL A 64 -6.07 4.83 15.17
N ILE A 65 -6.37 3.53 15.02
CA ILE A 65 -6.41 2.85 13.71
C ILE A 65 -7.54 3.45 12.86
N GLU A 66 -8.73 3.62 13.42
CA GLU A 66 -9.88 4.23 12.75
C GLU A 66 -9.60 5.68 12.37
N TYR A 67 -8.98 6.46 13.27
CA TYR A 67 -8.56 7.83 13.00
C TYR A 67 -7.61 7.88 11.80
N ILE A 68 -6.58 7.03 11.77
CA ILE A 68 -5.64 6.97 10.65
C ILE A 68 -6.35 6.55 9.35
N ALA A 69 -7.24 5.54 9.39
CA ALA A 69 -7.96 5.07 8.22
C ALA A 69 -8.91 6.11 7.61
N ASN A 70 -9.49 6.99 8.44
CA ASN A 70 -10.37 8.08 8.01
C ASN A 70 -9.60 9.28 7.44
N ASN A 71 -8.37 9.55 7.91
CA ASN A 71 -7.62 10.74 7.50
C ASN A 71 -6.73 10.52 6.27
N PHE A 72 -6.42 9.28 5.89
CA PHE A 72 -5.49 8.97 4.78
C PHE A 72 -6.15 8.12 3.68
N GLU A 73 -6.96 8.76 2.84
CA GLU A 73 -7.78 8.06 1.84
C GLU A 73 -7.10 7.86 0.48
N ALA A 74 -6.42 8.89 -0.05
CA ALA A 74 -6.00 8.91 -1.46
C ALA A 74 -4.57 8.36 -1.70
N ASN A 75 -3.70 8.39 -0.68
CA ASN A 75 -2.28 8.07 -0.83
C ASN A 75 -1.82 7.02 0.18
N MET A 76 -1.69 5.78 -0.29
CA MET A 76 -1.24 4.66 0.54
C MET A 76 0.16 4.88 1.16
N ARG A 77 1.04 5.68 0.52
CA ARG A 77 2.35 6.03 1.12
C ARG A 77 2.20 6.96 2.32
N GLU A 78 1.25 7.89 2.29
CA GLU A 78 1.01 8.79 3.42
C GLU A 78 0.43 8.01 4.60
N LEU A 79 -0.49 7.09 4.33
CA LEU A 79 -1.03 6.15 5.31
C LEU A 79 0.10 5.34 5.97
N GLU A 80 1.00 4.75 5.17
CA GLU A 80 2.16 4.01 5.67
C GLU A 80 3.14 4.88 6.47
N GLY A 81 3.34 6.13 6.03
CA GLY A 81 4.14 7.11 6.75
C GLY A 81 3.55 7.46 8.11
N ALA A 82 2.23 7.64 8.20
CA ALA A 82 1.53 7.90 9.47
C ALA A 82 1.72 6.76 10.46
N ILE A 83 1.49 5.51 10.02
CA ILE A 83 1.72 4.31 10.85
C ILE A 83 3.17 4.27 11.35
N THR A 84 4.13 4.54 10.46
CA THR A 84 5.56 4.52 10.81
C THR A 84 5.91 5.60 11.84
N ARG A 85 5.35 6.81 11.72
CA ARG A 85 5.56 7.89 12.69
C ARG A 85 4.97 7.56 14.06
N VAL A 86 3.75 7.04 14.12
CA VAL A 86 3.11 6.62 15.38
C VAL A 86 3.94 5.56 16.08
N PHE A 87 4.41 4.56 15.34
CA PHE A 87 5.28 3.53 15.88
C PHE A 87 6.60 4.09 16.40
N ALA A 88 7.30 4.91 15.60
CA ALA A 88 8.57 5.51 16.01
C ALA A 88 8.42 6.35 17.29
N TYR A 89 7.36 7.16 17.37
CA TYR A 89 7.06 7.95 18.55
C TYR A 89 6.78 7.08 19.78
N SER A 90 5.95 6.04 19.62
CA SER A 90 5.65 5.08 20.69
C SER A 90 6.92 4.39 21.20
N SER A 91 7.80 3.95 20.31
CA SER A 91 9.06 3.30 20.70
C SER A 91 10.01 4.24 21.42
N MET A 92 10.09 5.52 21.02
CA MET A 92 10.96 6.51 21.67
C MET A 92 10.42 6.94 23.05
N MET A 93 9.12 7.15 23.18
CA MET A 93 8.51 7.59 24.43
C MET A 93 8.38 6.45 25.46
N CYS A 94 8.23 5.20 25.01
CA CYS A 94 8.21 4.04 25.92
C CYS A 94 9.60 3.52 26.33
N GLN A 95 10.70 4.13 25.84
CA GLN A 95 12.07 3.77 26.27
C GLN A 95 12.52 4.43 27.58
N GLU A 96 11.68 5.21 28.26
CA GLU A 96 11.93 5.59 29.66
C GLU A 96 11.35 4.55 30.62
N LYS A 97 12.07 3.43 30.79
CA LYS A 97 12.07 2.64 32.03
C LYS A 97 13.37 1.86 32.20
#